data_AF-A0A258WS75-F1
#
_entry.id   AF-A0A258WS75-F1
#
_cell.length_a   1.000
_cell.length_b   1.000
_cell.length_c   1.000
_cell.angle_alpha   90.00
_cell.angle_beta   90.00
_cell.angle_gamma   90.00
#
_symmetry.space_group_name_H-M   'P 1'
#
loop_
_entity.id
_entity.type
_entity.pdbx_description
1 polymer ?
#
loop_
_entity_poly.entity_id
_entity_poly.type
_entity_poly.pdbx_seq_one_letter_code
_entity_poly.pdbx_strand_id
1 'polypeptide(L)'
;GLIAPILTYTADEIFENAPAILRGDASDIFDITYSSIDPVQSDWDYTTMNVIREKFNEVVDGLKKEKIIKNTLELVISTKSTCAASAKKADIEEFLVISKWCACELKDILGTFEIEGDTFNIARATKAKCPRCWKYHSVDEETACERCASVVGA
;
A
#
# COMPACT_ATOMS: atom_id res chain seq x y z
N GLY A 1 -18.62 10.81 18.10
CA GLY A 1 -18.50 11.41 16.75
C GLY A 1 -17.68 12.70 16.73
N LEU A 2 -16.37 12.64 16.43
CA LEU A 2 -15.53 13.85 16.34
C LEU A 2 -15.97 14.81 15.22
N ILE A 3 -16.46 14.27 14.11
CA ILE A 3 -16.96 15.05 12.96
C ILE A 3 -18.46 15.39 13.06
N ALA A 4 -19.19 14.75 13.99
CA ALA A 4 -20.64 14.87 14.11
C ALA A 4 -21.12 16.30 14.40
N PRO A 5 -20.41 17.15 15.17
CA PRO A 5 -20.79 18.56 15.34
C PRO A 5 -20.75 19.41 14.06
N ILE A 6 -20.10 18.93 12.99
CA ILE A 6 -19.95 19.66 11.71
C ILE A 6 -20.82 19.01 10.63
N LEU A 7 -20.71 17.69 10.47
CA LEU A 7 -21.39 16.91 9.43
C LEU A 7 -22.44 16.01 10.08
N THR A 8 -23.43 16.60 10.75
CA THR A 8 -24.41 15.89 11.60
C THR A 8 -25.06 14.71 10.89
N TYR A 9 -25.77 14.96 9.79
CA TYR A 9 -26.50 13.91 9.06
C TYR A 9 -25.57 12.86 8.44
N THR A 10 -24.44 13.26 7.86
CA THR A 10 -23.50 12.32 7.26
C THR A 10 -22.80 11.46 8.31
N ALA A 11 -22.44 12.04 9.46
CA ALA A 11 -21.84 11.30 10.56
C ALA A 11 -22.82 10.28 11.15
N ASP A 12 -24.11 10.64 11.22
CA ASP A 12 -25.17 9.76 11.70
C ASP A 12 -25.45 8.62 10.71
N GLU A 13 -25.54 8.91 9.40
CA GLU A 13 -25.70 7.90 8.35
C GLU A 13 -24.51 6.89 8.34
N ILE A 14 -23.28 7.38 8.48
CA ILE A 14 -22.09 6.52 8.62
C ILE A 14 -22.21 5.63 9.86
N PHE A 15 -22.69 6.18 10.97
CA PHE A 15 -22.84 5.48 12.23
C PHE A 15 -23.92 4.39 12.16
N GLU A 16 -25.07 4.67 11.55
CA GLU A 16 -26.15 3.69 11.32
C GLU A 16 -25.66 2.48 10.50
N ASN A 17 -24.77 2.73 9.54
CA ASN A 17 -24.16 1.69 8.70
C ASN A 17 -22.91 1.05 9.32
N ALA A 18 -22.47 1.50 10.50
CA ALA A 18 -21.32 0.93 11.17
C ALA A 18 -21.63 -0.47 11.76
N PRO A 19 -20.62 -1.36 11.84
CA PRO A 19 -20.75 -2.63 12.56
C PRO A 19 -21.27 -2.45 13.98
N ALA A 20 -22.08 -3.39 14.47
CA ALA A 20 -22.67 -3.32 15.81
C ALA A 20 -21.62 -3.15 16.94
N ILE A 21 -20.42 -3.72 16.76
CA ILE A 21 -19.31 -3.57 17.70
C ILE A 21 -18.85 -2.11 17.89
N LEU A 22 -19.03 -1.25 16.86
CA LEU A 22 -18.69 0.18 16.93
C LEU A 22 -19.84 1.03 17.47
N ARG A 23 -21.09 0.54 17.36
CA ARG A 23 -22.28 1.22 17.88
C ARG A 23 -22.51 0.95 19.36
N GLY A 24 -22.25 -0.27 19.82
CA GLY A 24 -22.63 -0.68 21.17
C GLY A 24 -24.14 -0.51 21.37
N ASP A 25 -24.53 0.18 22.43
CA ASP A 25 -25.93 0.47 22.78
C ASP A 25 -26.39 1.88 22.34
N ALA A 26 -25.55 2.63 21.63
CA ALA A 26 -25.90 3.98 21.16
C ALA A 26 -26.93 3.93 20.03
N SER A 27 -27.95 4.78 20.15
CA SER A 27 -29.06 4.87 19.20
C SER A 27 -28.65 5.65 17.95
N ASP A 28 -27.88 6.73 18.15
CA ASP A 28 -27.39 7.62 17.12
C ASP A 28 -25.95 8.08 17.42
N ILE A 29 -25.34 8.84 16.50
CA ILE A 29 -23.95 9.29 16.65
C ILE A 29 -23.74 10.28 17.82
N PHE A 30 -24.80 10.90 18.33
CA PHE A 30 -24.77 11.88 19.41
C PHE A 30 -24.78 11.22 20.80
N ASP A 31 -25.22 9.96 20.89
CA ASP A 31 -25.08 9.13 22.09
C ASP A 31 -23.60 8.72 22.36
N ILE A 32 -22.75 8.74 21.33
CA ILE A 32 -21.34 8.32 21.44
C ILE A 32 -20.48 9.41 22.09
N THR A 33 -19.94 9.10 23.27
CA THR A 33 -18.88 9.90 23.91
C THR A 33 -17.51 9.61 23.34
N TYR A 34 -16.64 10.63 23.29
CA TYR A 34 -15.25 10.43 22.90
C TYR A 34 -14.52 9.52 23.91
N SER A 35 -13.90 8.46 23.40
CA SER A 35 -12.91 7.66 24.11
C SER A 35 -11.54 7.83 23.44
N SER A 36 -10.51 8.06 24.26
CA SER A 36 -9.14 8.04 23.75
C SER A 36 -8.75 6.61 23.42
N ILE A 37 -8.09 6.42 22.28
CA ILE A 37 -7.49 5.14 21.92
C ILE A 37 -6.17 5.00 22.69
N ASP A 38 -5.93 3.83 23.28
CA ASP A 38 -4.66 3.56 23.95
C ASP A 38 -3.49 3.65 22.94
N PRO A 39 -2.38 4.29 23.34
CA PRO A 39 -1.23 4.40 22.45
C PRO A 39 -0.65 3.01 22.17
N VAL A 40 -0.61 2.63 20.89
CA VAL A 40 0.04 1.41 20.43
C VAL A 40 1.43 1.76 19.93
N GLN A 41 2.44 1.02 20.40
CA GLN A 41 3.79 1.10 19.85
C GLN A 41 3.85 0.31 18.54
N SER A 42 4.41 0.94 17.49
CA SER A 42 4.62 0.31 16.20
C SER A 42 6.12 0.33 15.89
N ASP A 43 6.66 -0.82 15.50
CA ASP A 43 8.04 -0.94 15.03
C ASP A 43 8.23 -0.46 13.58
N TRP A 44 7.15 0.05 12.97
CA TRP A 44 7.19 0.58 11.61
C TRP A 44 7.90 1.94 11.57
N ASP A 45 9.05 1.99 10.90
CA ASP A 45 9.76 3.24 10.65
C ASP A 45 9.03 4.08 9.59
N TYR A 46 8.02 4.82 10.04
CA TYR A 46 7.21 5.67 9.18
C TYR A 46 8.03 6.78 8.52
N THR A 47 9.04 7.31 9.21
CA THR A 47 9.85 8.42 8.71
C THR A 47 10.63 7.99 7.47
N THR A 48 11.38 6.90 7.56
CA THR A 48 12.15 6.38 6.42
C THR A 48 11.22 5.90 5.30
N MET A 49 10.14 5.21 5.62
CA MET A 49 9.20 4.70 4.63
C MET A 49 8.47 5.81 3.87
N ASN A 50 8.17 6.94 4.53
CA ASN A 50 7.57 8.07 3.86
C ASN A 50 8.54 8.75 2.89
N VAL A 51 9.82 8.89 3.25
CA VAL A 51 10.86 9.40 2.34
C VAL A 51 11.01 8.52 1.10
N ILE A 52 11.03 7.19 1.28
CA ILE A 52 11.04 6.24 0.16
C ILE A 52 9.83 6.44 -0.75
N ARG A 53 8.63 6.57 -0.16
CA ARG A 53 7.39 6.72 -0.91
C ARG A 53 7.34 8.03 -1.68
N GLU A 54 7.80 9.14 -1.10
CA GLU A 54 7.88 10.44 -1.76
C GLU A 54 8.80 10.38 -2.98
N LYS A 55 10.03 9.89 -2.80
CA LYS A 55 11.01 9.75 -3.89
C LYS A 55 10.54 8.79 -4.99
N PHE A 56 9.92 7.68 -4.59
CA PHE A 56 9.30 6.76 -5.54
C PHE A 56 8.18 7.42 -6.35
N ASN A 57 7.30 8.18 -5.69
CA ASN A 57 6.18 8.86 -6.35
C ASN A 57 6.64 9.95 -7.33
N GLU A 58 7.72 10.68 -7.02
CA GLU A 58 8.34 11.63 -7.96
C GLU A 58 8.70 10.95 -9.30
N VAL A 59 9.28 9.75 -9.25
CA VAL A 59 9.61 8.96 -10.46
C VAL A 59 8.34 8.45 -11.14
N VAL A 60 7.39 7.90 -10.37
CA VAL A 60 6.11 7.36 -10.89
C VAL A 60 5.31 8.42 -11.65
N ASP A 61 5.29 9.66 -11.16
CA ASP A 61 4.58 10.75 -11.81
C ASP A 61 5.17 11.09 -13.18
N GLY A 62 6.49 11.04 -13.32
CA GLY A 62 7.16 11.12 -14.62
C GLY A 62 6.74 9.99 -15.56
N LEU A 63 6.84 8.74 -15.08
CA LEU A 63 6.47 7.56 -15.86
C LEU A 63 5.00 7.55 -16.32
N LYS A 64 4.08 8.06 -15.48
CA LYS A 64 2.66 8.21 -15.84
C LYS A 64 2.43 9.30 -16.87
N LYS A 65 3.10 10.46 -16.74
CA LYS A 65 3.01 11.56 -17.70
C LYS A 65 3.49 11.14 -19.09
N GLU A 66 4.56 10.35 -19.14
CA GLU A 66 5.10 9.77 -20.38
C GLU A 66 4.30 8.57 -20.90
N LYS A 67 3.22 8.17 -20.20
CA LYS A 67 2.38 7.00 -20.51
C LYS A 67 3.17 5.69 -20.59
N ILE A 68 4.29 5.61 -19.88
CA ILE A 68 5.06 4.39 -19.74
C ILE A 68 4.21 3.41 -18.92
N ILE A 69 3.83 3.75 -17.70
CA ILE A 69 3.01 2.88 -16.83
C ILE A 69 1.58 3.39 -16.70
N LYS A 70 0.63 2.49 -16.39
CA LYS A 70 -0.75 2.84 -16.02
C LYS A 70 -0.90 2.89 -14.50
N ASN A 71 -0.28 1.96 -13.77
CA ASN A 71 -0.31 1.91 -12.32
C ASN A 71 1.05 1.46 -11.72
N THR A 72 1.20 1.63 -10.41
CA THR A 72 2.43 1.25 -9.68
C THR A 72 2.58 -0.25 -9.47
N LEU A 73 1.49 -1.04 -9.57
CA LEU A 73 1.56 -2.50 -9.48
C LEU A 73 2.35 -3.07 -10.67
N GLU A 74 2.50 -2.36 -11.78
CA GLU A 74 3.38 -2.75 -12.88
C GLU A 74 4.88 -2.72 -12.51
N LEU A 75 5.24 -2.14 -11.36
CA LEU A 75 6.62 -1.85 -10.99
C LEU A 75 7.22 -2.82 -9.98
N VAL A 76 8.54 -2.94 -10.06
CA VAL A 76 9.43 -3.61 -9.11
C VAL A 76 10.49 -2.62 -8.70
N ILE A 77 10.77 -2.56 -7.40
CA ILE A 77 11.89 -1.80 -6.84
C ILE A 77 12.98 -2.78 -6.43
N SER A 78 14.20 -2.48 -6.85
CA SER A 78 15.39 -3.18 -6.39
C SER A 78 16.37 -2.24 -5.72
N THR A 79 16.80 -2.61 -4.53
CA THR A 79 17.81 -1.90 -3.76
C THR A 79 18.62 -2.88 -2.91
N LYS A 80 19.88 -2.55 -2.67
CA LYS A 80 20.74 -3.21 -1.67
C LYS A 80 20.76 -2.46 -0.34
N SER A 81 20.03 -1.34 -0.25
CA SER A 81 19.90 -0.54 0.96
C SER A 81 19.38 -1.36 2.12
N THR A 82 19.84 -1.00 3.32
CA THR A 82 19.34 -1.54 4.58
C THR A 82 18.36 -0.58 5.29
N CYS A 83 18.02 0.55 4.67
CA CYS A 83 17.17 1.59 5.27
C CYS A 83 15.77 1.05 5.69
N ALA A 84 15.26 0.04 4.99
CA ALA A 84 13.98 -0.61 5.29
C ALA A 84 14.16 -2.05 5.80
N ALA A 85 15.33 -2.40 6.36
CA ALA A 85 15.65 -3.77 6.77
C ALA A 85 14.77 -4.30 7.92
N SER A 86 14.23 -3.41 8.76
CA SER A 86 13.31 -3.77 9.85
C SER A 86 11.91 -4.15 9.35
N ALA A 87 11.52 -3.68 8.16
CA ALA A 87 10.21 -3.92 7.57
C ALA A 87 10.17 -5.23 6.77
N LYS A 88 9.05 -5.95 6.83
CA LYS A 88 8.85 -7.10 5.95
C LYS A 88 8.65 -6.60 4.52
N LYS A 89 9.25 -7.31 3.56
CA LYS A 89 9.13 -6.97 2.13
C LYS A 89 7.67 -6.85 1.67
N ALA A 90 6.80 -7.74 2.14
CA ALA A 90 5.39 -7.71 1.82
C ALA A 90 4.71 -6.41 2.30
N ASP A 91 5.06 -5.92 3.48
CA ASP A 91 4.50 -4.69 4.04
C ASP A 91 4.98 -3.46 3.24
N ILE A 92 6.25 -3.46 2.82
CA ILE A 92 6.80 -2.44 1.91
C ILE A 92 6.07 -2.45 0.56
N GLU A 93 5.88 -3.64 -0.02
CA GLU A 93 5.20 -3.82 -1.30
C GLU A 93 3.74 -3.34 -1.27
N GLU A 94 3.03 -3.60 -0.17
CA GLU A 94 1.67 -3.09 0.04
C GLU A 94 1.67 -1.57 0.30
N PHE A 95 2.60 -1.04 1.09
CA PHE A 95 2.69 0.39 1.39
C PHE A 95 2.99 1.25 0.14
N LEU A 96 3.88 0.76 -0.73
CA LEU A 96 4.25 1.42 -1.99
C LEU A 96 3.30 1.04 -3.15
N VAL A 97 2.42 0.06 -2.94
CA VAL A 97 1.48 -0.46 -3.95
C VAL A 97 2.22 -0.90 -5.22
N ILE A 98 3.28 -1.71 -5.03
CA ILE A 98 4.11 -2.27 -6.10
C ILE A 98 3.98 -3.78 -6.16
N SER A 99 4.47 -4.39 -7.25
CA SER A 99 4.47 -5.85 -7.33
C SER A 99 5.59 -6.48 -6.54
N LYS A 100 6.80 -5.90 -6.48
CA LYS A 100 7.91 -6.57 -5.80
C LYS A 100 8.95 -5.62 -5.26
N TRP A 101 9.48 -5.95 -4.08
CA TRP A 101 10.67 -5.38 -3.48
C TRP A 101 11.78 -6.45 -3.44
N CYS A 102 12.92 -6.19 -4.10
CA CYS A 102 14.05 -7.13 -4.11
C CYS A 102 15.42 -6.45 -3.93
N ALA A 103 16.47 -7.27 -3.86
CA ALA A 103 17.86 -6.84 -3.93
C ALA A 103 18.57 -7.46 -5.16
N CYS A 104 17.80 -7.59 -6.24
CA CYS A 104 18.16 -8.33 -7.45
C CYS A 104 18.50 -7.39 -8.61
N GLU A 105 19.39 -7.76 -9.51
CA GLU A 105 19.64 -6.92 -10.68
C GLU A 105 18.40 -6.88 -11.58
N LEU A 106 17.96 -5.66 -11.90
CA LEU A 106 16.85 -5.41 -12.81
C LEU A 106 17.39 -5.08 -14.20
N LYS A 107 16.65 -5.50 -15.22
CA LYS A 107 16.86 -5.07 -16.61
C LYS A 107 15.87 -3.95 -16.92
N ASP A 108 16.19 -3.15 -17.94
CA ASP A 108 15.30 -2.11 -18.47
C ASP A 108 14.81 -1.14 -17.37
N ILE A 109 15.76 -0.54 -16.65
CA ILE A 109 15.50 0.43 -15.59
C ILE A 109 14.71 1.61 -16.18
N LEU A 110 13.53 1.84 -15.63
CA LEU A 110 12.64 2.94 -16.01
C LEU A 110 12.96 4.23 -15.27
N GLY A 111 13.54 4.10 -14.07
CA GLY A 111 13.94 5.25 -13.27
C GLY A 111 14.69 4.81 -12.03
N THR A 112 15.38 5.76 -11.43
CA THR A 112 16.22 5.56 -10.26
C THR A 112 16.05 6.73 -9.32
N PHE A 113 16.09 6.47 -8.02
CA PHE A 113 16.20 7.50 -6.99
C PHE A 113 17.22 7.07 -5.93
N GLU A 114 17.72 8.05 -5.18
CA GLU A 114 18.73 7.82 -4.14
C GLU A 114 18.26 8.34 -2.78
N ILE A 115 18.61 7.61 -1.73
CA ILE A 115 18.36 7.98 -0.33
C ILE A 115 19.64 7.69 0.43
N GLU A 116 20.23 8.71 1.06
CA GLU A 116 21.45 8.57 1.88
C GLU A 116 22.62 7.87 1.15
N GLY A 117 22.70 8.01 -0.17
CA GLY A 117 23.73 7.38 -1.02
C GLY A 117 23.39 5.96 -1.48
N ASP A 118 22.29 5.38 -1.01
CA ASP A 118 21.76 4.11 -1.51
C ASP A 118 20.86 4.32 -2.73
N THR A 119 21.09 3.49 -3.76
CA THR A 119 20.34 3.55 -5.02
C THR A 119 19.14 2.60 -5.02
N PHE A 120 18.01 3.10 -5.52
CA PHE A 120 16.77 2.36 -5.72
C PHE A 120 16.41 2.37 -7.20
N ASN A 121 16.44 1.20 -7.82
CA ASN A 121 16.14 1.04 -9.25
C ASN A 121 14.70 0.57 -9.42
N ILE A 122 13.98 1.21 -10.34
CA ILE A 122 12.59 0.92 -10.68
C ILE A 122 12.58 0.30 -12.08
N ALA A 123 11.93 -0.85 -12.23
CA ALA A 123 11.68 -1.48 -13.53
C ALA A 123 10.28 -2.08 -13.58
N ARG A 124 9.88 -2.59 -14.76
CA ARG A 124 8.64 -3.35 -14.89
C ARG A 124 8.75 -4.72 -14.23
N ALA A 125 7.64 -5.17 -13.67
CA ALA A 125 7.48 -6.56 -13.30
C ALA A 125 7.49 -7.46 -14.55
N THR A 126 8.11 -8.63 -14.43
CA THR A 126 8.35 -9.55 -15.55
C THR A 126 7.32 -10.67 -15.66
N LYS A 127 6.54 -10.91 -14.59
CA LYS A 127 5.47 -11.91 -14.55
C LYS A 127 4.15 -11.34 -15.05
N ALA A 128 3.16 -12.18 -15.30
CA ALA A 128 1.85 -11.74 -15.72
C ALA A 128 1.02 -11.14 -14.58
N LYS A 129 0.09 -10.26 -14.93
CA LYS A 129 -0.88 -9.66 -14.01
C LYS A 129 -1.82 -10.73 -13.47
N CYS A 130 -1.96 -10.83 -12.14
CA CYS A 130 -2.94 -11.73 -11.54
C CYS A 130 -4.37 -11.17 -11.73
N PRO A 131 -5.36 -11.98 -12.14
CA PRO A 131 -6.74 -11.52 -12.37
C PRO A 131 -7.47 -11.12 -11.08
N ARG A 132 -7.00 -11.57 -9.89
CA ARG A 132 -7.65 -11.32 -8.60
C ARG A 132 -7.06 -10.13 -7.84
N CYS A 133 -5.75 -10.10 -7.62
CA CYS A 133 -5.10 -9.04 -6.85
C CYS A 133 -4.39 -7.98 -7.70
N TRP A 134 -4.31 -8.19 -9.02
CA TRP A 134 -3.65 -7.30 -9.99
C TRP A 134 -2.15 -7.09 -9.81
N LYS A 135 -1.50 -7.71 -8.81
CA LYS A 135 -0.03 -7.83 -8.75
C LYS A 135 0.50 -8.72 -9.86
N TYR A 136 1.70 -8.40 -10.36
CA TYR A 136 2.41 -9.08 -11.42
C TYR A 136 3.21 -10.25 -10.85
N HIS A 137 2.47 -11.30 -10.47
CA HIS A 137 3.00 -12.51 -9.84
C HIS A 137 2.51 -13.80 -10.50
N SER A 138 1.60 -13.69 -11.46
CA SER A 138 1.01 -14.84 -12.11
C SER A 138 1.91 -15.39 -13.22
N VAL A 139 1.63 -16.63 -13.59
CA VAL A 139 2.20 -17.30 -14.77
C VAL A 139 1.60 -16.73 -16.07
N ASP A 140 0.31 -16.40 -16.05
CA ASP A 140 -0.45 -15.79 -17.16
C ASP A 140 -1.60 -14.92 -16.61
N GLU A 141 -2.31 -14.22 -17.50
CA GLU A 141 -3.38 -13.29 -17.10
C GLU A 141 -4.68 -13.96 -16.62
N GLU A 142 -4.85 -15.25 -16.89
CA GLU A 142 -6.05 -16.02 -16.55
C GLU A 142 -5.89 -16.80 -15.23
N THR A 143 -4.66 -17.06 -14.84
CA THR A 143 -4.34 -17.87 -13.65
C THR A 143 -4.19 -16.99 -12.42
N ALA A 144 -4.74 -17.43 -11.28
CA ALA A 144 -4.52 -16.76 -10.01
C ALA A 144 -3.07 -16.97 -9.52
N CYS A 145 -2.44 -15.94 -8.94
CA CYS A 145 -1.14 -16.13 -8.28
C CYS A 145 -1.28 -17.02 -7.04
N GLU A 146 -0.17 -17.61 -6.58
CA GLU A 146 -0.13 -18.54 -5.44
C GLU A 146 -0.88 -18.02 -4.20
N ARG A 147 -0.66 -16.74 -3.82
CA ARG A 147 -1.41 -16.08 -2.73
C ARG A 147 -2.91 -16.13 -2.96
N CYS A 148 -3.36 -15.74 -4.15
CA CYS A 148 -4.77 -15.70 -4.48
C CYS A 148 -5.38 -17.11 -4.59
N ALA A 149 -4.65 -18.08 -5.13
CA ALA A 149 -5.09 -19.47 -5.21
C ALA A 149 -5.33 -20.06 -3.80
N SER A 150 -4.46 -19.76 -2.84
CA SER A 150 -4.61 -20.25 -1.45
C SER A 150 -5.86 -19.74 -0.72
N VAL A 151 -6.42 -18.60 -1.13
CA VAL A 151 -7.62 -18.00 -0.52
C VAL A 151 -8.90 -18.44 -1.24
N VAL A 152 -8.81 -18.78 -2.54
CA VAL A 152 -9.97 -19.16 -3.37
C VAL A 152 -10.19 -20.65 -3.43
N GLY A 153 -9.10 -21.43 -3.36
CA GLY A 153 -9.16 -22.89 -3.30
C GLY A 153 -9.50 -23.46 -1.93
N ALA A 154 -9.85 -22.60 -0.96
CA ALA A 154 -10.30 -22.95 0.39
C ALA A 154 -11.84 -22.95 0.48
#